data_AF-A0A3D0YLH1-F1
#
_entry.id   AF-A0A3D0YLH1-F1
#
_cell.length_a   1.000
_cell.length_b   1.000
_cell.length_c   1.000
_cell.angle_alpha   90.00
_cell.angle_beta   90.00
_cell.angle_gamma   90.00
#
_symmetry.space_group_name_H-M   'P 1'
#
loop_
_entity.id
_entity.type
_entity.pdbx_description
1 polymer ?
#
loop_
_entity_poly.entity_id
_entity_poly.type
_entity_poly.pdbx_seq_one_letter_code
_entity_poly.pdbx_strand_id
1 'polypeptide(L)'
;MKQSLLHENISRVRSRLANAARNANRTDSDIRLIAVSKTKPVDAIREAFRAGIRDFGENYVSEGVEKCQQCRSLDITWHFLGPLQSNKTRLVAEHFDWIHSVDRLKTLTRLNAQRPSDKAPLKVCL
;
A
#
# COMPACT_ATOMS: atom_id res chain seq x y z
N MET A 1 -21.09 16.87 12.95
CA MET A 1 -20.80 15.42 12.89
C MET A 1 -19.50 15.15 13.61
N LYS A 2 -19.47 14.23 14.58
CA LYS A 2 -18.26 13.86 15.31
C LYS A 2 -17.35 13.07 14.35
N GLN A 3 -16.08 13.45 14.24
CA GLN A 3 -15.10 12.67 13.46
C GLN A 3 -14.92 11.29 14.13
N SER A 4 -14.64 10.26 13.33
CA SER A 4 -14.41 8.92 13.87
C SER A 4 -13.05 8.82 14.56
N LEU A 5 -12.89 7.86 15.47
CA LEU A 5 -11.61 7.60 16.13
C LEU A 5 -10.48 7.31 15.13
N LEU A 6 -10.78 6.64 14.01
CA LEU A 6 -9.80 6.39 12.96
C LEU A 6 -9.36 7.69 12.27
N HIS A 7 -10.30 8.59 11.98
CA HIS A 7 -9.98 9.91 11.43
C HIS A 7 -9.09 10.72 12.36
N GLU A 8 -9.41 10.75 13.66
CA GLU A 8 -8.58 11.43 14.67
C GLU A 8 -7.16 10.85 14.74
N ASN A 9 -7.03 9.51 14.66
CA ASN A 9 -5.74 8.83 14.64
C ASN A 9 -4.93 9.20 13.39
N ILE A 10 -5.55 9.23 12.21
CA ILE A 10 -4.89 9.62 10.95
C ILE A 10 -4.39 11.06 11.04
N SER A 11 -5.23 11.99 11.53
CA SER A 11 -4.84 13.38 11.73
C SER A 11 -3.65 13.51 12.69
N ARG A 12 -3.64 12.76 13.79
CA ARG A 12 -2.52 12.74 14.74
C ARG A 12 -1.23 12.23 14.11
N VAL A 13 -1.29 11.16 13.30
CA VAL A 13 -0.13 10.62 12.58
C VAL A 13 0.41 11.64 11.57
N ARG A 14 -0.46 12.31 10.81
CA ARG A 14 -0.06 13.37 9.87
C ARG A 14 0.63 14.53 10.56
N SER A 15 0.10 15.02 11.69
CA SER A 15 0.76 16.09 12.46
C SER A 15 2.15 15.68 12.96
N ARG A 16 2.32 14.43 13.40
CA ARG A 16 3.63 13.90 13.79
C ARG A 16 4.60 13.84 12.61
N LEU A 17 4.11 13.42 11.44
CA LEU A 17 4.89 13.36 10.20
C LEU A 17 5.39 14.75 9.80
N ALA A 18 4.51 15.75 9.77
CA ALA A 18 4.85 17.12 9.41
C ALA A 18 5.86 17.75 10.37
N ASN A 19 5.75 17.45 11.68
CA ASN A 19 6.75 17.89 12.66
C ASN A 19 8.11 17.23 12.40
N ALA A 20 8.14 15.93 12.13
CA ALA A 20 9.37 15.22 11.84
C ALA A 20 10.02 15.70 10.53
N ALA A 21 9.22 15.97 9.49
CA ALA A 21 9.68 16.52 8.22
C ALA A 21 10.37 17.88 8.42
N ARG A 22 9.69 18.81 9.13
CA ARG A 22 10.24 20.14 9.45
C ARG A 22 11.55 20.06 10.23
N ASN A 23 11.61 19.20 11.26
CA ASN A 23 12.83 19.02 12.05
C ASN A 23 14.00 18.46 11.24
N ALA A 24 13.71 17.73 10.15
CA ALA A 24 14.70 17.18 9.23
C ALA A 24 14.98 18.09 8.03
N ASN A 25 14.47 19.33 7.99
CA ASN A 25 14.52 20.23 6.84
C ASN A 25 13.98 19.59 5.54
N ARG A 26 12.91 18.81 5.66
CA ARG A 26 12.19 18.16 4.56
C ARG A 26 10.76 18.68 4.47
N THR A 27 10.13 18.42 3.33
CA THR A 27 8.72 18.73 3.07
C THR A 27 7.85 17.49 3.25
N ASP A 28 6.55 17.69 3.49
CA ASP A 28 5.59 16.60 3.58
C ASP A 28 5.52 15.77 2.29
N SER A 29 5.76 16.40 1.12
CA SER A 29 5.85 15.71 -0.17
C SER A 29 7.02 14.72 -0.26
N ASP A 30 8.04 14.88 0.58
CA ASP A 30 9.18 13.95 0.60
C ASP A 30 8.87 12.65 1.36
N ILE A 31 7.71 12.58 2.04
CA ILE A 31 7.34 11.46 2.89
C ILE A 31 5.99 10.89 2.47
N ARG A 32 5.97 9.57 2.26
CA ARG A 32 4.75 8.85 1.93
C ARG A 32 4.23 8.11 3.16
N LEU A 33 2.98 8.38 3.53
CA LEU A 33 2.29 7.63 4.58
C LEU A 33 1.56 6.44 3.97
N ILE A 34 2.05 5.23 4.25
CA ILE A 34 1.41 3.97 3.85
C ILE A 34 0.64 3.41 5.05
N ALA A 35 -0.69 3.28 4.94
CA ALA A 35 -1.50 2.67 5.98
C ALA A 35 -1.46 1.14 5.87
N VAL A 36 -0.86 0.46 6.85
CA VAL A 36 -0.84 -1.00 6.88
C VAL A 36 -2.21 -1.53 7.30
N SER A 37 -2.91 -2.18 6.36
CA SER A 37 -4.31 -2.59 6.52
C SER A 37 -4.52 -4.09 6.69
N LYS A 38 -3.45 -4.90 6.78
CA LYS A 38 -3.55 -6.33 7.10
C LYS A 38 -4.43 -6.56 8.32
N THR A 39 -5.25 -7.61 8.27
CA THR A 39 -6.27 -7.99 9.25
C THR A 39 -7.41 -7.00 9.48
N LYS A 40 -7.46 -5.88 8.76
CA LYS A 40 -8.56 -4.89 8.85
C LYS A 40 -9.63 -5.14 7.79
N PRO A 41 -10.91 -4.97 8.13
CA PRO A 41 -12.00 -5.11 7.16
C PRO A 41 -11.93 -4.00 6.10
N VAL A 42 -12.53 -4.27 4.94
CA VAL A 42 -12.58 -3.33 3.82
C VAL A 42 -13.23 -1.99 4.21
N ASP A 43 -14.21 -2.00 5.11
CA ASP A 43 -14.86 -0.75 5.55
C ASP A 43 -13.91 0.20 6.27
N ALA A 44 -12.93 -0.32 7.02
CA ALA A 44 -11.89 0.49 7.63
C ALA A 44 -10.97 1.12 6.56
N ILE A 45 -10.72 0.42 5.46
CA ILE A 45 -9.96 0.94 4.31
C ILE A 45 -10.74 2.06 3.64
N ARG A 46 -12.04 1.88 3.40
CA ARG A 46 -12.94 2.91 2.84
C ARG A 46 -13.03 4.14 3.74
N GLU A 47 -13.03 3.94 5.05
CA GLU A 47 -13.01 5.04 6.02
C GLU A 47 -11.68 5.79 6.02
N ALA A 48 -10.54 5.08 6.06
CA ALA A 48 -9.22 5.69 5.94
C ALA A 48 -9.04 6.43 4.61
N PHE A 49 -9.59 5.88 3.52
CA PHE A 49 -9.59 6.53 2.21
C PHE A 49 -10.37 7.84 2.22
N ARG A 50 -11.56 7.86 2.85
CA ARG A 50 -12.34 9.10 3.07
C ARG A 50 -11.61 10.11 3.95
N ALA A 51 -10.77 9.65 4.88
CA ALA A 51 -9.88 10.51 5.66
C ALA A 51 -8.62 10.97 4.88
N GLY A 52 -8.49 10.61 3.60
CA GLY A 52 -7.47 11.11 2.70
C GLY A 52 -6.24 10.20 2.56
N ILE A 53 -6.23 9.00 3.14
CA ILE A 53 -5.18 8.01 2.85
C ILE A 53 -5.35 7.51 1.40
N ARG A 54 -4.24 7.31 0.71
CA ARG A 54 -4.22 6.80 -0.68
C ARG A 54 -3.33 5.56 -0.84
N ASP A 55 -2.27 5.45 -0.04
CA ASP A 55 -1.37 4.30 -0.06
C ASP A 55 -1.72 3.30 1.05
N PHE A 56 -1.98 2.04 0.67
CA PHE A 56 -2.34 0.96 1.59
C PHE A 56 -1.38 -0.23 1.46
N GLY A 57 -0.99 -0.80 2.60
CA GLY A 57 -0.01 -1.88 2.70
C GLY A 57 -0.62 -3.20 3.17
N GLU A 58 -0.34 -4.29 2.44
CA GLU A 58 -0.77 -5.65 2.78
C GLU A 58 0.41 -6.61 2.86
N ASN A 59 0.32 -7.57 3.80
CA ASN A 59 1.36 -8.59 4.01
C ASN A 59 0.97 -9.96 3.44
N TYR A 60 -0.32 -10.23 3.29
CA TYR A 60 -0.83 -11.54 2.87
C TYR A 60 -1.45 -11.41 1.48
N VAL A 61 -0.96 -12.22 0.53
CA VAL A 61 -1.36 -12.08 -0.88
C VAL A 61 -2.86 -12.28 -1.08
N SER A 62 -3.44 -13.33 -0.51
CA SER A 62 -4.88 -13.62 -0.70
C SER A 62 -5.77 -12.50 -0.16
N GLU A 63 -5.51 -12.06 1.08
CA GLU A 63 -6.25 -10.95 1.71
C GLU A 63 -6.09 -9.65 0.91
N GLY A 64 -4.86 -9.33 0.49
CA GLY A 64 -4.61 -8.11 -0.25
C GLY A 64 -5.24 -8.11 -1.63
N VAL A 65 -5.24 -9.24 -2.36
CA VAL A 65 -5.94 -9.36 -3.64
C VAL A 65 -7.45 -9.15 -3.47
N GLU A 66 -8.05 -9.76 -2.45
CA GLU A 66 -9.47 -9.59 -2.15
C GLU A 66 -9.80 -8.11 -1.89
N LYS A 67 -8.99 -7.41 -1.08
CA LYS A 67 -9.17 -5.98 -0.82
C LYS A 67 -8.97 -5.11 -2.06
N CYS A 68 -7.95 -5.41 -2.87
CA CYS A 68 -7.74 -4.73 -4.16
C CYS A 68 -8.99 -4.84 -5.03
N GLN A 69 -9.62 -6.02 -5.06
CA GLN A 69 -10.84 -6.28 -5.82
C GLN A 69 -12.07 -5.54 -5.25
N GLN A 70 -12.29 -5.59 -3.95
CA GLN A 70 -13.42 -4.93 -3.29
C GLN A 70 -13.33 -3.40 -3.28
N CYS A 71 -12.13 -2.85 -3.49
CA CYS A 71 -11.84 -1.42 -3.54
C CYS A 71 -11.48 -0.91 -4.94
N ARG A 72 -11.76 -1.66 -6.02
CA ARG A 72 -11.40 -1.26 -7.40
C ARG A 72 -11.95 0.10 -7.83
N SER A 73 -13.04 0.57 -7.22
CA SER A 73 -13.63 1.89 -7.49
C SER A 73 -12.92 3.04 -6.78
N LEU A 74 -11.95 2.76 -5.91
CA LEU A 74 -11.19 3.76 -5.17
C LEU A 74 -9.80 3.91 -5.81
N ASP A 75 -9.34 5.16 -5.91
CA ASP A 75 -7.99 5.49 -6.39
C ASP A 75 -6.94 5.21 -5.30
N ILE A 76 -6.67 3.92 -5.07
CA ILE A 76 -5.72 3.43 -4.07
C ILE A 76 -4.45 2.94 -4.75
N THR A 77 -3.30 3.34 -4.20
CA THR A 77 -2.01 2.69 -4.47
C THR A 77 -1.80 1.52 -3.49
N TRP A 78 -1.66 0.31 -4.02
CA TRP A 78 -1.49 -0.90 -3.24
C TRP A 78 -0.02 -1.31 -3.12
N HIS A 79 0.42 -1.51 -1.88
CA HIS A 79 1.77 -1.92 -1.53
C HIS A 79 1.77 -3.32 -0.94
N PHE A 80 2.55 -4.24 -1.52
CA PHE A 80 2.84 -5.53 -0.91
C PHE A 80 4.11 -5.43 -0.05
N LEU A 81 3.95 -5.65 1.25
CA LEU A 81 5.01 -5.47 2.26
C LEU A 81 5.47 -6.79 2.89
N GLY A 82 4.75 -7.88 2.64
CA GLY A 82 5.04 -9.19 3.23
C GLY A 82 6.09 -10.00 2.46
N PRO A 83 6.59 -11.11 3.03
CA PRO A 83 7.46 -12.02 2.28
C PRO A 83 6.70 -12.64 1.10
N LEU A 84 7.35 -12.74 -0.06
CA LEU A 84 6.74 -13.27 -1.28
C LEU A 84 7.15 -14.71 -1.59
N GLN A 85 6.18 -15.62 -1.52
CA GLN A 85 6.33 -16.98 -2.01
C GLN A 85 6.34 -17.02 -3.55
N SER A 86 7.22 -17.84 -4.14
CA SER A 86 7.42 -17.90 -5.60
C SER A 86 6.16 -18.22 -6.40
N ASN A 87 5.24 -19.02 -5.84
CA ASN A 87 3.98 -19.41 -6.49
C ASN A 87 2.91 -18.29 -6.43
N LYS A 88 3.13 -17.22 -5.66
CA LYS A 88 2.21 -16.10 -5.52
C LYS A 88 2.66 -14.84 -6.27
N THR A 89 3.79 -14.89 -6.97
CA THR A 89 4.34 -13.74 -7.73
C THR A 89 3.35 -13.16 -8.73
N ARG A 90 2.58 -14.02 -9.43
CA ARG A 90 1.61 -13.57 -10.45
C ARG A 90 0.52 -12.70 -9.84
N LEU A 91 -0.04 -13.13 -8.70
CA LEU A 91 -1.08 -12.37 -8.00
C LEU A 91 -0.58 -11.00 -7.55
N VAL A 92 0.67 -10.92 -7.08
CA VAL A 92 1.27 -9.62 -6.73
C VAL A 92 1.45 -8.75 -7.96
N ALA A 93 2.00 -9.32 -9.05
CA ALA A 93 2.21 -8.61 -10.31
C ALA A 93 0.90 -8.13 -10.94
N GLU A 94 -0.22 -8.83 -10.74
CA GLU A 94 -1.53 -8.47 -11.31
C GLU A 94 -2.31 -7.49 -10.44
N HIS A 95 -2.05 -7.39 -9.13
CA HIS A 95 -2.94 -6.63 -8.22
C HIS A 95 -2.29 -5.45 -7.51
N PHE A 96 -0.98 -5.45 -7.31
CA PHE A 96 -0.29 -4.42 -6.54
C PHE A 96 0.46 -3.41 -7.42
N ASP A 97 0.72 -2.23 -6.89
CA ASP A 97 1.50 -1.19 -7.55
C ASP A 97 2.96 -1.19 -7.09
N TRP A 98 3.18 -1.60 -5.84
CA TRP A 98 4.49 -1.74 -5.23
C TRP A 98 4.70 -3.11 -4.59
N ILE A 99 5.94 -3.58 -4.61
CA ILE A 99 6.45 -4.64 -3.73
C ILE A 99 7.70 -4.17 -3.00
N HIS A 100 7.74 -4.35 -1.68
CA HIS A 100 8.80 -3.80 -0.82
C HIS A 100 9.77 -4.85 -0.27
N SER A 101 9.63 -6.11 -0.71
CA SER A 101 10.22 -7.28 -0.05
C SER A 101 10.93 -8.22 -1.02
N VAL A 102 11.55 -7.69 -2.07
CA VAL A 102 12.23 -8.53 -3.08
C VAL A 102 13.72 -8.68 -2.80
N ASP A 103 14.14 -9.89 -2.47
CA ASP A 103 15.51 -10.22 -2.06
C ASP A 103 16.34 -10.98 -3.10
N ARG A 104 15.74 -11.39 -4.23
CA ARG A 104 16.39 -12.26 -5.21
C ARG A 104 15.95 -12.00 -6.64
N LEU A 105 16.92 -12.06 -7.56
CA LEU A 105 16.72 -11.84 -8.99
C LEU A 105 15.62 -12.73 -9.59
N LYS A 106 15.56 -14.00 -9.18
CA LYS A 106 14.53 -14.95 -9.66
C LYS A 106 13.11 -14.47 -9.36
N THR A 107 12.89 -13.80 -8.22
CA THR A 107 11.57 -13.22 -7.88
C THR A 107 11.27 -12.03 -8.79
N LEU A 108 12.23 -11.13 -9.01
CA LEU A 108 12.09 -9.97 -9.92
C LEU A 108 11.77 -10.41 -11.35
N THR A 109 12.50 -11.37 -11.90
CA THR A 109 12.26 -11.89 -13.26
C THR A 109 10.84 -12.43 -13.40
N ARG A 110 10.34 -13.15 -12.39
CA ARG A 110 8.96 -13.66 -12.40
C ARG A 110 7.93 -12.56 -12.32
N LEU A 111 8.12 -11.57 -11.43
CA LEU A 111 7.22 -10.43 -11.31
C LEU A 111 7.15 -9.64 -12.62
N ASN A 112 8.30 -9.36 -13.24
CA ASN A 112 8.38 -8.66 -14.52
C ASN A 112 7.67 -9.42 -15.64
N ALA A 113 7.92 -10.72 -15.77
CA ALA A 113 7.30 -11.55 -16.80
C ALA A 113 5.79 -11.77 -16.59
N GLN A 114 5.28 -11.52 -15.39
CA GLN A 114 3.87 -11.75 -15.02
C GLN A 114 3.07 -10.46 -14.90
N ARG A 115 3.70 -9.28 -15.04
CA ARG A 115 3.00 -7.99 -15.02
C ARG A 115 2.19 -7.85 -16.31
N PRO A 116 0.87 -7.64 -16.23
CA PRO A 116 0.05 -7.38 -17.42
C PRO A 116 0.52 -6.13 -18.18
N SER A 117 0.46 -6.16 -19.52
CA SER A 117 0.95 -5.08 -20.39
C SER A 117 0.08 -3.81 -20.33
N ASP A 118 -1.16 -3.92 -19.89
CA ASP A 118 -2.09 -2.82 -19.66
C ASP A 118 -1.84 -2.08 -18.33
N LYS A 119 -0.91 -2.57 -17.50
CA LYS A 119 -0.54 -1.94 -16.24
C LYS A 119 0.77 -1.17 -16.31
N ALA A 120 0.85 -0.10 -15.53
CA ALA A 120 2.12 0.58 -15.27
C ALA A 120 3.15 -0.41 -14.68
N PRO A 121 4.46 -0.19 -14.89
CA PRO A 121 5.51 -1.03 -14.30
C PRO A 121 5.34 -1.20 -12.79
N LEU A 122 5.50 -2.43 -12.31
CA LEU A 122 5.49 -2.71 -10.87
C LEU A 122 6.69 -2.04 -10.21
N LYS A 123 6.44 -1.22 -9.19
CA LYS A 123 7.50 -0.54 -8.44
C LYS A 123 8.07 -1.47 -7.38
N VAL A 124 9.38 -1.41 -7.18
CA VAL A 124 10.11 -2.38 -6.34
C VAL A 124 11.02 -1.64 -5.37
N CYS A 125 11.02 -2.06 -4.11
CA CYS A 125 12.11 -1.81 -3.17
C CYS A 125 12.90 -3.12 -2.95
N LEU A 126 14.23 -2.99 -2.89
CA LEU A 126 15.17 -4.08 -2.64
C LEU A 126 15.44 -4.23 -1.13
#